data_AF-A0A8S2PP20-F1
#
_entry.id   AF-A0A8S2PP20-F1
#
_cell.length_a   1.000
_cell.length_b   1.000
_cell.length_c   1.000
_cell.angle_alpha   90.00
_cell.angle_beta   90.00
_cell.angle_gamma   90.00
#
_symmetry.space_group_name_H-M   'P 1'
#
loop_
_entity.id
_entity.type
_entity.pdbx_description
1 polymer ?
#
loop_
_entity_poly.entity_id
_entity_poly.type
_entity_poly.pdbx_seq_one_letter_code
_entity_poly.pdbx_strand_id
1 'polypeptide(L)'
;TSTIGEREIIDCECKYRTSIFYPVIDSIILEKRDRFSTTNMDTLRAVSSLSPESSTFLELTELKALCLMLQCDTSLLKNEIQVFKPMLNQSKSKNITDLFFETLPFQQAFPNIIRLTICSMTIPVSSTTTERTFSKMKLIKTIARNSMSDTRLSDLSLLAIERDIVVDYENIIDAFVAQHKNSRILLK
;
A
#
# COMPACT_ATOMS: atom_id res chain seq x y z
N THR A 1 18.55 -30.83 14.09
CA THR A 1 19.78 -30.13 13.70
C THR A 1 19.47 -28.66 13.64
N SER A 2 19.82 -27.94 14.69
CA SER A 2 19.42 -26.56 14.93
C SER A 2 20.24 -25.64 14.04
N THR A 3 19.63 -25.04 13.00
CA THR A 3 20.19 -23.88 12.32
C THR A 3 20.07 -22.67 13.23
N ILE A 4 20.93 -22.63 14.25
CA ILE A 4 21.29 -21.39 14.92
C ILE A 4 21.78 -20.47 13.81
N GLY A 5 21.11 -19.35 13.62
CA GLY A 5 21.51 -18.33 12.66
C GLY A 5 22.86 -17.74 13.08
N GLU A 6 23.94 -18.40 12.69
CA GLU A 6 25.26 -17.81 12.67
C GLU A 6 25.22 -16.66 11.66
N ARG A 7 25.10 -15.43 12.17
CA ARG A 7 25.48 -14.26 11.37
C ARG A 7 26.98 -14.40 11.15
N GLU A 8 27.40 -14.58 9.89
CA GLU A 8 28.81 -14.51 9.53
C GLU A 8 29.40 -13.23 10.13
N ILE A 9 30.39 -13.39 10.99
CA ILE A 9 31.12 -12.26 11.57
C ILE A 9 31.99 -11.72 10.43
N ILE A 10 31.57 -10.58 9.86
CA ILE A 10 32.33 -9.96 8.78
C ILE A 10 33.52 -9.23 9.38
N ASP A 11 34.61 -9.96 9.51
CA ASP A 11 35.87 -9.55 10.17
C ASP A 11 36.66 -8.48 9.39
N CYS A 12 36.30 -8.20 8.13
CA CYS A 12 37.05 -7.30 7.26
C CYS A 12 36.16 -6.19 6.69
N GLU A 13 36.54 -4.93 6.87
CA GLU A 13 35.81 -3.75 6.38
C GLU A 13 35.49 -3.86 4.88
N CYS A 14 36.44 -4.36 4.09
CA CYS A 14 36.25 -4.59 2.66
C CYS A 14 35.16 -5.64 2.36
N LYS A 15 35.11 -6.74 3.13
CA LYS A 15 34.05 -7.76 2.97
C LYS A 15 32.68 -7.20 3.36
N TYR A 16 32.61 -6.36 4.39
CA TYR A 16 31.34 -5.74 4.81
C TYR A 16 30.81 -4.79 3.72
N ARG A 17 31.70 -3.97 3.16
CA ARG A 17 31.35 -3.04 2.08
C ARG A 17 30.81 -3.77 0.86
N THR A 18 31.48 -4.84 0.42
CA THR A 18 31.11 -5.57 -0.81
C THR A 18 29.93 -6.52 -0.64
N SER A 19 29.80 -7.20 0.50
CA SER A 19 28.75 -8.22 0.71
C SER A 19 27.42 -7.69 1.24
N ILE A 20 27.45 -6.62 2.03
CA ILE A 20 26.25 -6.05 2.67
C ILE A 20 25.99 -4.64 2.17
N PHE A 21 26.95 -3.73 2.34
CA PHE A 21 26.67 -2.31 2.16
C PHE A 21 26.31 -1.95 0.72
N TYR A 22 27.15 -2.27 -0.26
CA TYR A 22 26.88 -1.94 -1.66
C TYR A 22 25.62 -2.65 -2.20
N PRO A 23 25.40 -3.97 -1.95
CA PRO A 23 24.17 -4.63 -2.38
C PRO A 23 22.90 -4.01 -1.81
N VAL A 24 22.92 -3.56 -0.54
CA VAL A 24 21.77 -2.87 0.07
C VAL A 24 21.54 -1.51 -0.58
N ILE A 25 22.59 -0.74 -0.83
CA ILE A 25 22.47 0.56 -1.51
C ILE A 25 21.97 0.38 -2.94
N ASP A 26 22.51 -0.57 -3.69
CA ASP A 26 22.08 -0.87 -5.05
C ASP A 26 20.62 -1.33 -5.07
N SER A 27 20.20 -2.17 -4.12
CA SER A 27 18.80 -2.57 -3.96
C SER A 27 17.91 -1.35 -3.71
N ILE A 28 18.28 -0.45 -2.80
CA ILE A 28 17.51 0.77 -2.52
C ILE A 28 17.43 1.67 -3.76
N ILE A 29 18.51 1.78 -4.54
CA ILE A 29 18.54 2.57 -5.78
C ILE A 29 17.64 1.94 -6.84
N LEU A 30 17.69 0.62 -7.00
CA LEU A 30 16.87 -0.13 -7.94
C LEU A 30 15.40 0.00 -7.58
N GLU A 31 15.02 -0.23 -6.32
CA GLU A 31 13.64 -0.08 -5.84
C GLU A 31 13.11 1.33 -6.03
N LYS A 32 13.93 2.36 -5.79
CA LYS A 32 13.55 3.75 -6.09
C LYS A 32 13.32 3.98 -7.57
N ARG A 33 14.22 3.47 -8.41
CA ARG A 33 14.11 3.61 -9.87
C ARG A 33 12.88 2.87 -10.40
N ASP A 34 12.60 1.68 -9.89
CA ASP A 34 11.46 0.87 -10.29
C ASP A 34 10.14 1.53 -9.83
N ARG A 35 10.08 1.98 -8.57
CA ARG A 35 8.92 2.71 -8.04
C ARG A 35 8.58 3.96 -8.85
N PHE A 36 9.58 4.75 -9.24
CA PHE A 36 9.41 5.96 -10.06
C PHE A 36 9.72 5.73 -11.54
N SER A 37 9.50 4.51 -12.02
CA SER A 37 9.57 4.19 -13.45
C SER A 37 8.64 5.09 -14.26
N THR A 38 8.94 5.24 -15.55
CA THR A 38 8.14 6.05 -16.50
C THR A 38 6.68 5.66 -16.46
N THR A 39 6.38 4.35 -16.39
CA THR A 39 5.01 3.82 -16.31
C THR A 39 4.28 4.28 -15.05
N ASN A 40 4.93 4.18 -13.89
CA ASN A 40 4.34 4.56 -12.60
C ASN A 40 4.18 6.09 -12.51
N MET A 41 5.13 6.84 -13.05
CA MET A 41 5.02 8.29 -13.17
C MET A 41 3.86 8.72 -14.06
N ASP A 42 3.59 8.01 -15.15
CA ASP A 42 2.41 8.26 -15.98
C ASP A 42 1.11 7.94 -15.24
N THR A 43 1.07 6.87 -14.42
CA THR A 43 -0.08 6.60 -13.55
C THR A 43 -0.26 7.67 -12.46
N LEU A 44 0.83 8.18 -11.89
CA LEU A 44 0.77 9.26 -10.89
C LEU A 44 0.30 10.57 -11.53
N ARG A 45 0.75 10.88 -12.75
CA ARG A 45 0.26 12.03 -13.51
C ARG A 45 -1.23 11.88 -13.81
N ALA A 46 -1.66 10.69 -14.21
CA ALA A 46 -3.06 10.37 -14.39
C ALA A 46 -3.87 10.58 -13.10
N VAL A 47 -3.39 10.11 -11.94
CA VAL A 47 -4.01 10.37 -10.62
C VAL A 47 -4.11 11.87 -10.34
N SER A 48 -3.06 12.64 -10.64
CA SER A 48 -3.07 14.10 -10.48
C SER A 48 -4.04 14.79 -11.43
N SER A 49 -4.26 14.26 -12.63
CA SER A 49 -5.23 14.79 -13.61
C SER A 49 -6.69 14.61 -13.18
N LEU A 50 -6.96 13.76 -12.17
CA LEU A 50 -8.29 13.61 -11.58
C LEU A 50 -8.59 14.65 -10.49
N SER A 51 -7.61 15.43 -10.03
CA SER A 51 -7.88 16.48 -9.05
C SER A 51 -8.45 17.72 -9.74
N PRO A 52 -9.56 18.31 -9.24
CA PRO A 52 -10.16 19.51 -9.84
C PRO A 52 -9.21 20.73 -9.89
N GLU A 53 -8.20 20.77 -9.02
CA GLU A 53 -7.19 21.84 -8.96
C GLU A 53 -6.06 21.68 -9.99
N SER A 54 -5.95 20.52 -10.64
CA SER A 54 -4.89 20.28 -11.63
C SER A 54 -5.13 21.07 -12.91
N SER A 55 -4.04 21.61 -13.48
CA SER A 55 -4.07 22.27 -14.79
C SER A 55 -4.46 21.33 -15.93
N THR A 56 -4.31 20.02 -15.75
CA THR A 56 -4.59 18.97 -16.75
C THR A 56 -5.88 18.18 -16.42
N PHE A 57 -6.84 18.82 -15.75
CA PHE A 57 -8.05 18.15 -15.27
C PHE A 57 -8.78 17.37 -16.37
N LEU A 58 -8.96 16.06 -16.14
CA LEU A 58 -9.60 15.10 -17.04
C LEU A 58 -9.06 15.13 -18.49
N GLU A 59 -7.74 15.23 -18.66
CA GLU A 59 -7.12 15.11 -19.98
C GLU A 59 -6.98 13.64 -20.41
N LEU A 60 -7.48 13.31 -21.60
CA LEU A 60 -7.49 11.93 -22.11
C LEU A 60 -6.08 11.36 -22.30
N THR A 61 -5.10 12.21 -22.62
CA THR A 61 -3.69 11.82 -22.78
C THR A 61 -3.11 11.25 -21.49
N GLU A 62 -3.38 11.89 -20.35
CA GLU A 62 -2.89 11.48 -19.04
C GLU A 62 -3.68 10.29 -18.49
N LEU A 63 -5.00 10.29 -18.65
CA LEU A 63 -5.87 9.22 -18.15
C LEU A 63 -5.67 7.86 -18.82
N LYS A 64 -5.04 7.80 -20.00
CA LYS A 64 -4.75 6.54 -20.71
C LYS A 64 -3.98 5.54 -19.87
N ALA A 65 -3.01 6.00 -19.06
CA ALA A 65 -2.20 5.12 -18.22
C ALA A 65 -3.06 4.38 -17.18
N LEU A 66 -3.93 5.10 -16.48
CA LEU A 66 -4.90 4.48 -15.54
C LEU A 66 -5.97 3.66 -16.25
N CYS A 67 -6.39 4.08 -17.44
CA CYS A 67 -7.38 3.38 -18.24
C CYS A 67 -6.88 1.98 -18.66
N LEU A 68 -5.60 1.87 -19.06
CA LEU A 68 -4.95 0.59 -19.37
C LEU A 68 -4.84 -0.30 -18.12
N MET A 69 -4.50 0.28 -16.96
CA MET A 69 -4.42 -0.45 -15.69
C MET A 69 -5.78 -1.03 -15.27
N LEU A 70 -6.87 -0.30 -15.49
CA LEU A 70 -8.22 -0.67 -15.07
C LEU A 70 -9.03 -1.41 -16.14
N GLN A 71 -8.46 -1.62 -17.33
CA GLN A 71 -9.13 -2.18 -18.51
C GLN A 71 -10.43 -1.42 -18.85
N CYS A 72 -10.37 -0.09 -18.82
CA CYS A 72 -11.51 0.75 -19.21
C CYS A 72 -11.52 1.02 -20.73
N ASP A 73 -12.71 1.23 -21.28
CA ASP A 73 -12.86 1.59 -22.69
C ASP A 73 -12.52 3.07 -22.92
N THR A 74 -11.38 3.32 -23.58
CA THR A 74 -10.90 4.68 -23.88
C THR A 74 -11.88 5.51 -24.71
N SER A 75 -12.68 4.87 -25.56
CA SER A 75 -13.71 5.51 -26.39
C SER A 75 -14.89 5.99 -25.53
N LEU A 76 -15.40 5.15 -24.63
CA LEU A 76 -16.47 5.51 -23.70
C LEU A 76 -16.02 6.58 -22.71
N LEU A 77 -14.81 6.44 -22.17
CA LEU A 77 -14.22 7.44 -21.27
C LEU A 77 -14.13 8.82 -21.94
N LYS A 78 -13.74 8.88 -23.22
CA LYS A 78 -13.69 10.15 -23.97
C LYS A 78 -15.06 10.83 -24.05
N ASN A 79 -16.11 10.05 -24.31
CA ASN A 79 -17.48 10.56 -24.40
C ASN A 79 -17.97 11.04 -23.02
N GLU A 80 -17.72 10.25 -21.97
CA GLU A 80 -18.05 10.62 -20.59
C GLU A 80 -17.36 11.93 -20.20
N ILE A 81 -16.06 12.08 -20.47
CA ILE A 81 -15.29 13.30 -20.15
C ILE A 81 -15.87 14.54 -20.84
N GLN A 82 -16.26 14.42 -22.11
CA GLN A 82 -16.80 15.55 -22.88
C GLN A 82 -18.11 16.09 -22.29
N VAL A 83 -18.94 15.21 -21.74
CA VAL A 83 -20.21 15.58 -21.09
C VAL A 83 -19.97 16.01 -19.64
N PHE A 84 -19.04 15.37 -18.95
CA PHE A 84 -18.80 15.56 -17.53
C PHE A 84 -18.05 16.88 -17.22
N LYS A 85 -17.07 17.28 -18.04
CA LYS A 85 -16.34 18.56 -17.89
C LYS A 85 -17.26 19.79 -17.77
N PRO A 86 -18.20 20.04 -18.71
CA PRO A 86 -19.10 21.18 -18.61
C PRO A 86 -20.10 21.07 -17.45
N MET A 87 -20.47 19.84 -17.05
CA MET A 87 -21.31 19.62 -15.87
C MET A 87 -20.59 20.06 -14.59
N LEU A 88 -19.30 19.74 -14.46
CA LEU A 88 -18.51 20.09 -13.29
C LEU A 88 -18.12 21.57 -13.21
N ASN A 89 -18.06 22.29 -14.33
CA ASN A 89 -17.81 23.75 -14.32
C ASN A 89 -18.90 24.55 -13.56
N GLN A 90 -20.07 23.94 -13.30
CA GLN A 90 -21.12 24.53 -12.46
C GLN A 90 -20.91 24.24 -10.97
N SER A 91 -20.09 23.25 -10.66
CA SER A 91 -19.71 22.84 -9.31
C SER A 91 -18.42 23.52 -8.84
N LYS A 92 -18.32 23.71 -7.52
CA LYS A 92 -17.14 24.25 -6.84
C LYS A 92 -16.40 23.15 -6.05
N SER A 93 -16.35 21.92 -6.55
CA SER A 93 -15.58 20.85 -5.90
C SER A 93 -14.08 21.19 -5.92
N LYS A 94 -13.45 21.30 -4.75
CA LYS A 94 -12.01 21.59 -4.61
C LYS A 94 -11.19 20.31 -4.44
N ASN A 95 -11.75 19.32 -3.73
CA ASN A 95 -11.05 18.08 -3.44
C ASN A 95 -11.55 16.90 -4.29
N ILE A 96 -10.70 15.89 -4.45
CA ILE A 96 -11.06 14.61 -5.08
C ILE A 96 -12.21 13.93 -4.32
N THR A 97 -12.28 14.11 -2.99
CA THR A 97 -13.39 13.64 -2.14
C THR A 97 -14.72 14.29 -2.50
N ASP A 98 -14.71 15.60 -2.73
CA ASP A 98 -15.91 16.36 -3.06
C ASP A 98 -16.42 15.93 -4.44
N LEU A 99 -15.49 15.76 -5.40
CA LEU A 99 -15.77 15.21 -6.73
C LEU A 99 -16.42 13.82 -6.65
N PHE A 100 -15.94 12.95 -5.75
CA PHE A 100 -16.53 11.62 -5.57
C PHE A 100 -17.97 11.69 -5.04
N PHE A 101 -18.24 12.52 -4.03
CA PHE A 101 -19.59 12.65 -3.50
C PHE A 101 -20.57 13.25 -4.52
N GLU A 102 -20.10 14.16 -5.37
CA GLU A 102 -20.92 14.77 -6.41
C GLU A 102 -21.16 13.85 -7.62
N THR A 103 -20.20 12.97 -7.91
CA THR A 103 -20.34 11.98 -9.00
C THR A 103 -21.15 10.76 -8.59
N LEU A 104 -21.22 10.43 -7.30
CA LEU A 104 -21.93 9.27 -6.76
C LEU A 104 -23.38 9.11 -7.28
N PRO A 105 -24.22 10.18 -7.34
CA PRO A 105 -25.59 10.07 -7.86
C PRO A 105 -25.65 9.72 -9.36
N PHE A 106 -24.58 10.01 -10.11
CA PHE A 106 -24.47 9.80 -11.55
C PHE A 106 -23.68 8.54 -11.91
N GLN A 107 -23.56 7.58 -10.99
CA GLN A 107 -22.77 6.37 -11.20
C GLN A 107 -23.17 5.54 -12.41
N GLN A 108 -24.45 5.54 -12.77
CA GLN A 108 -24.92 4.86 -13.98
C GLN A 108 -24.60 5.65 -15.27
N ALA A 109 -24.47 6.97 -15.19
CA ALA A 109 -24.19 7.83 -16.34
C ALA A 109 -22.68 7.93 -16.64
N PHE A 110 -21.83 7.87 -15.61
CA PHE A 110 -20.37 8.02 -15.73
C PHE A 110 -19.59 6.91 -15.01
N PRO A 111 -19.78 5.63 -15.39
CA PRO A 111 -19.15 4.51 -14.71
C PRO A 111 -17.62 4.52 -14.80
N ASN A 112 -17.04 4.98 -15.92
CA ASN A 112 -15.58 4.98 -16.08
C ASN A 112 -14.93 6.08 -15.26
N ILE A 113 -15.52 7.28 -15.22
CA ILE A 113 -15.01 8.40 -14.41
C ILE A 113 -15.03 8.03 -12.92
N ILE A 114 -16.12 7.48 -12.39
CA ILE A 114 -16.18 7.09 -10.98
C ILE A 114 -15.17 6.00 -10.65
N ARG A 115 -15.00 5.02 -11.53
CA ARG A 115 -14.01 3.96 -11.33
C ARG A 115 -12.59 4.51 -11.27
N LEU A 116 -12.27 5.50 -12.12
CA LEU A 116 -11.00 6.21 -12.07
C LEU A 116 -10.86 7.04 -10.79
N THR A 117 -11.91 7.72 -10.34
CA THR A 117 -11.91 8.51 -9.09
C THR A 117 -11.70 7.64 -7.86
N ILE A 118 -12.40 6.50 -7.77
CA ILE A 118 -12.18 5.51 -6.72
C ILE A 118 -10.74 4.99 -6.79
N CYS A 119 -10.27 4.64 -7.99
CA CYS A 119 -8.91 4.15 -8.16
C CYS A 119 -7.88 5.17 -7.66
N SER A 120 -8.03 6.44 -8.03
CA SER A 120 -7.19 7.56 -7.58
C SER A 120 -7.16 7.68 -6.04
N MET A 121 -8.29 7.49 -5.37
CA MET A 121 -8.35 7.47 -3.90
C MET A 121 -7.73 6.21 -3.27
N THR A 122 -7.83 5.07 -3.95
CA THR A 122 -7.31 3.78 -3.44
C THR A 122 -5.82 3.59 -3.69
N ILE A 123 -5.25 4.20 -4.75
CA ILE A 123 -3.82 4.18 -4.99
C ILE A 123 -3.18 4.96 -3.84
N PRO A 124 -2.39 4.31 -2.97
CA PRO A 124 -1.80 4.98 -1.83
C PRO A 124 -0.71 5.93 -2.34
N VAL A 125 -1.07 7.19 -2.54
CA VAL A 125 -0.09 8.27 -2.72
C VAL A 125 0.62 8.55 -1.39
N SER A 126 0.01 8.20 -0.25
CA SER A 126 0.55 8.44 1.09
C SER A 126 1.23 7.21 1.73
N SER A 127 2.29 7.47 2.48
CA SER A 127 3.06 6.52 3.30
C SER A 127 2.36 6.09 4.59
N THR A 128 1.11 6.51 4.82
CA THR A 128 0.49 6.44 6.15
C THR A 128 0.29 5.01 6.66
N THR A 129 0.07 4.04 5.75
CA THR A 129 -0.03 2.62 6.11
C THR A 129 1.31 2.05 6.58
N THR A 130 2.42 2.42 5.94
CA THR A 130 3.76 1.97 6.36
C THR A 130 4.17 2.64 7.67
N GLU A 131 3.80 3.88 7.91
CA GLU A 131 4.08 4.57 9.19
C GLU A 131 3.39 3.87 10.37
N ARG A 132 2.14 3.42 10.20
CA ARG A 132 1.43 2.65 11.23
C ARG A 132 2.16 1.35 11.55
N THR A 133 2.55 0.59 10.53
CA THR A 133 3.24 -0.70 10.73
C THR A 133 4.62 -0.49 11.37
N PHE A 134 5.40 0.48 10.92
CA PHE A 134 6.71 0.81 11.51
C PHE A 134 6.60 1.31 12.95
N SER A 135 5.58 2.09 13.28
CA SER A 135 5.33 2.55 14.65
C SER A 135 5.06 1.37 15.60
N LYS A 136 4.21 0.41 15.18
CA LYS A 136 3.96 -0.81 15.96
C LYS A 136 5.20 -1.70 16.04
N MET A 137 5.92 -1.87 14.94
CA MET A 137 7.14 -2.65 14.88
C MET A 137 8.21 -2.08 15.82
N LYS A 138 8.34 -0.75 15.92
CA LYS A 138 9.26 -0.08 16.85
C LYS A 138 8.94 -0.41 18.32
N LEU A 139 7.67 -0.58 18.67
CA LEU A 139 7.26 -0.99 20.01
C LEU A 139 7.53 -2.48 20.28
N ILE A 140 7.41 -3.33 19.26
CA ILE A 140 7.62 -4.78 19.36
C ILE A 140 9.12 -5.13 19.38
N LYS A 141 9.91 -4.51 18.50
CA LYS A 141 11.35 -4.77 18.37
C LYS A 141 12.15 -3.86 19.30
N THR A 142 12.17 -4.22 20.59
CA THR A 142 12.99 -3.56 21.61
C THR A 142 14.41 -4.13 21.65
N ILE A 143 15.36 -3.41 22.25
CA ILE A 143 16.77 -3.85 22.36
C ILE A 143 16.88 -5.23 23.02
N ALA A 144 16.09 -5.48 24.07
CA ALA A 144 16.04 -6.77 24.75
C ALA A 144 15.36 -7.90 23.96
N ARG A 145 14.63 -7.57 22.87
CA ARG A 145 13.90 -8.51 22.01
C ARG A 145 14.47 -8.60 20.60
N ASN A 146 15.75 -8.27 20.42
CA ASN A 146 16.39 -8.25 19.10
C ASN A 146 16.69 -9.64 18.51
N SER A 147 16.57 -10.72 19.29
CA SER A 147 16.88 -12.11 18.90
C SER A 147 15.69 -12.88 18.31
N MET A 148 14.56 -12.22 18.07
CA MET A 148 13.35 -12.84 17.55
C MET A 148 13.45 -13.13 16.05
N SER A 149 12.81 -14.22 15.59
CA SER A 149 12.72 -14.54 14.16
C SER A 149 11.83 -13.54 13.42
N ASP A 150 12.10 -13.34 12.12
CA ASP A 150 11.32 -12.41 11.29
C ASP A 150 9.86 -12.85 11.14
N THR A 151 9.59 -14.16 11.13
CA THR A 151 8.23 -14.73 11.15
C THR A 151 7.46 -14.27 12.38
N ARG A 152 8.01 -14.50 13.57
CA ARG A 152 7.40 -14.10 14.84
C ARG A 152 7.22 -12.58 14.94
N LEU A 153 8.16 -11.80 14.41
CA LEU A 153 8.05 -10.34 14.36
C LEU A 153 6.91 -9.89 13.44
N SER A 154 6.76 -10.52 12.28
CA SER A 154 5.67 -10.26 11.35
C SER A 154 4.31 -10.57 11.98
N ASP A 155 4.17 -11.75 12.59
CA ASP A 155 2.92 -12.19 13.23
C ASP A 155 2.51 -11.25 14.39
N LEU A 156 3.46 -10.86 15.23
CA LEU A 156 3.20 -9.90 16.32
C LEU A 156 2.87 -8.51 15.81
N SER A 157 3.50 -8.09 14.70
CA SER A 157 3.21 -6.79 14.08
C SER A 157 1.80 -6.77 13.53
N LEU A 158 1.37 -7.85 12.87
CA LEU A 158 0.00 -8.02 12.37
C LEU A 158 -1.02 -7.93 13.51
N LEU A 159 -0.81 -8.69 14.60
CA LEU A 159 -1.67 -8.63 15.79
C LEU A 159 -1.71 -7.24 16.43
N ALA A 160 -0.61 -6.47 16.37
CA ALA A 160 -0.55 -5.12 16.93
C ALA A 160 -1.17 -4.04 16.03
N ILE A 161 -1.26 -4.29 14.72
CA ILE A 161 -1.93 -3.42 13.75
C ILE A 161 -3.44 -3.68 13.81
N GLU A 162 -3.85 -4.94 13.77
CA GLU A 162 -5.24 -5.39 13.70
C GLU A 162 -5.87 -5.59 15.08
N ARG A 163 -5.56 -4.70 16.03
CA ARG A 163 -6.08 -4.79 17.40
C ARG A 163 -7.60 -4.64 17.51
N ASP A 164 -8.22 -4.08 16.48
CA ASP A 164 -9.66 -3.83 16.42
C ASP A 164 -10.45 -5.08 15.99
N ILE A 165 -9.77 -6.12 15.53
CA ILE A 165 -10.40 -7.41 15.17
C ILE A 165 -10.63 -8.21 16.45
N VAL A 166 -11.89 -8.55 16.71
CA VAL A 166 -12.26 -9.42 17.83
C VAL A 166 -11.79 -10.85 17.52
N VAL A 167 -10.99 -11.40 18.42
CA VAL A 167 -10.43 -12.74 18.28
C VAL A 167 -11.13 -13.69 19.23
N ASP A 168 -11.59 -14.83 18.72
CA ASP A 168 -12.18 -15.89 19.53
C ASP A 168 -11.08 -16.68 20.24
N TYR A 169 -10.95 -16.45 21.55
CA TYR A 169 -9.92 -17.08 22.37
C TYR A 169 -10.12 -18.59 22.52
N GLU A 170 -11.36 -19.09 22.50
CA GLU A 170 -11.63 -20.52 22.66
C GLU A 170 -11.12 -21.30 21.46
N ASN A 171 -11.37 -20.79 20.26
CA ASN A 171 -10.86 -21.38 19.02
C ASN A 171 -9.32 -21.39 18.97
N ILE A 172 -8.68 -20.34 19.48
CA ILE A 172 -7.20 -20.31 19.58
C ILE A 172 -6.69 -21.35 20.56
N ILE A 173 -7.36 -21.51 21.70
CA ILE A 173 -6.97 -22.50 22.71
C ILE A 173 -7.11 -23.92 22.12
N ASP A 174 -8.23 -24.21 21.46
CA ASP A 174 -8.47 -25.50 20.81
C ASP A 174 -7.43 -25.78 19.71
N ALA A 175 -7.14 -24.79 18.87
CA ALA A 175 -6.11 -24.90 17.83
C ALA A 175 -4.70 -25.13 18.43
N PHE A 176 -4.38 -24.43 19.52
CA PHE A 176 -3.10 -24.58 20.21
C PHE A 176 -2.96 -25.97 20.86
N VAL A 177 -4.01 -26.48 21.51
CA VAL A 177 -4.04 -27.81 22.11
C VAL A 177 -3.91 -28.90 21.05
N ALA A 178 -4.60 -28.74 19.90
CA ALA A 178 -4.50 -29.67 18.79
C ALA A 178 -3.08 -29.74 18.20
N GLN A 179 -2.40 -28.59 18.08
CA GLN A 179 -1.05 -28.50 17.51
C GLN A 179 0.05 -28.91 18.51
N HIS A 180 -0.15 -28.69 19.81
CA HIS A 180 0.81 -28.98 20.86
C HIS A 180 0.23 -29.85 21.98
N LYS A 181 -0.02 -31.12 21.66
CA LYS A 181 -0.63 -32.14 22.56
C LYS A 181 0.01 -32.32 23.95
N ASN A 182 1.21 -31.80 24.21
CA ASN A 182 1.95 -31.95 25.48
C ASN A 182 2.23 -30.61 26.22
N SER A 183 1.61 -29.50 25.81
CA SER A 183 1.83 -28.19 26.46
C SER A 183 0.84 -27.97 27.60
N ARG A 184 1.33 -27.75 28.82
CA ARG A 184 0.52 -27.26 29.94
C ARG A 184 0.77 -25.76 30.12
N ILE A 185 -0.25 -24.94 29.89
CA ILE A 185 -0.22 -23.52 30.24
C ILE A 185 -0.99 -23.37 31.56
N LEU A 186 -0.29 -23.01 32.63
CA LEU A 186 -0.90 -22.62 33.90
C LEU A 186 -1.27 -21.14 33.80
N LEU A 187 -2.54 -20.85 33.57
CA LEU A 187 -3.08 -19.50 33.76
C LEU A 187 -3.19 -19.27 35.27
N LYS A 188 -2.51 -18.23 35.76
CA LYS A 188 -2.56 -17.79 37.16
C LYS A 188 -3.33 -16.49 37.27
#